data_AF-A0A6G0KDS1-F1
#
_entry.id   AF-A0A6G0KDS1-F1
#
_cell.length_a   1.000
_cell.length_b   1.000
_cell.length_c   1.000
_cell.angle_alpha   90.00
_cell.angle_beta   90.00
_cell.angle_gamma   90.00
#
_symmetry.space_group_name_H-M   'P 1'
#
loop_
_entity.id
_entity.type
_entity.pdbx_description
1 polymer ?
#
loop_
_entity_poly.entity_id
_entity_poly.type
_entity_poly.pdbx_seq_one_letter_code
_entity_poly.pdbx_strand_id
1 'polypeptide(L)'
;MVELHTRLDGAVNVYTMDHRGTGRSTLLDCVAAQVTTTGSPWGSSIKSSEVPACAQALEKKYWNLSSFSMTSAATDMTTFISNYSNGANTIVYGVSYGTALVERVIHLDPPEVTGYVLDGVATSSGASADKFEYFSTWDSDFGDVGDAFLALCATQSECNSRFQTNTLPITLQSLLTNFDSKPKSTCAALVSSANGDQSSEPPSYIVRRALGSLLQSTKMRTLIPPVVYRLNRCASQDIGVLTHFFAYLNKFQDFADEDNAFESTLLYYLIVFSEMWERPEPPISEMLARFTSTRVSNGGTYADIPRYCAFSKES
;
A
#
# COMPACT_ATOMS: atom_id res chain seq x y z
N MET A 1 -19.40 -1.19 -1.24
CA MET A 1 -20.49 -1.40 -2.23
C MET A 1 -21.89 -1.45 -1.62
N VAL A 2 -22.13 -2.19 -0.52
CA VAL A 2 -23.45 -2.17 0.18
C VAL A 2 -23.85 -0.77 0.64
N GLU A 3 -22.91 0.02 1.18
CA GLU A 3 -23.16 1.41 1.54
C GLU A 3 -23.58 2.26 0.33
N LEU A 4 -22.92 2.09 -0.82
CA LEU A 4 -23.25 2.81 -2.05
C LEU A 4 -24.68 2.49 -2.52
N HIS A 5 -25.04 1.20 -2.56
CA HIS A 5 -26.40 0.78 -2.89
C HIS A 5 -27.45 1.39 -1.94
N THR A 6 -27.14 1.43 -0.64
CA THR A 6 -28.02 2.01 0.39
C THR A 6 -28.16 3.52 0.22
N ARG A 7 -27.07 4.25 -0.03
CA ARG A 7 -27.08 5.71 -0.25
C ARG A 7 -27.78 6.12 -1.54
N LEU A 8 -27.92 5.20 -2.49
CA LEU A 8 -28.66 5.39 -3.74
C LEU A 8 -30.08 4.83 -3.65
N ASP A 9 -30.60 4.56 -2.45
CA ASP A 9 -31.96 4.08 -2.19
C ASP A 9 -32.35 2.82 -2.99
N GLY A 10 -31.37 1.98 -3.34
CA GLY A 10 -31.58 0.81 -4.20
C GLY A 10 -31.99 1.14 -5.64
N ALA A 11 -31.81 2.38 -6.09
CA ALA A 11 -32.16 2.82 -7.44
C ALA A 11 -31.19 2.34 -8.53
N VAL A 12 -30.07 1.71 -8.15
CA VAL A 12 -29.06 1.19 -9.08
C VAL A 12 -28.72 -0.27 -8.78
N ASN A 13 -28.41 -1.03 -9.81
CA ASN A 13 -27.79 -2.34 -9.64
C ASN A 13 -26.29 -2.14 -9.42
N VAL A 14 -25.75 -2.72 -8.34
CA VAL A 14 -24.32 -2.66 -8.03
C VAL A 14 -23.68 -4.00 -8.33
N TYR A 15 -22.75 -4.01 -9.27
CA TYR A 15 -21.97 -5.20 -9.63
C TYR A 15 -20.54 -5.05 -9.11
N THR A 16 -19.99 -6.14 -8.60
CA THR A 16 -18.57 -6.28 -8.27
C THR A 16 -18.04 -7.49 -9.00
N MET A 17 -16.80 -7.42 -9.47
CA MET A 17 -16.16 -8.52 -10.17
C MET A 17 -14.81 -8.84 -9.54
N ASP A 18 -14.56 -10.12 -9.32
CA ASP A 18 -13.20 -10.63 -9.21
C ASP A 18 -12.64 -10.62 -10.64
N HIS A 19 -11.70 -9.74 -10.95
CA HIS A 19 -11.09 -9.76 -12.28
C HIS A 19 -10.16 -10.98 -12.42
N ARG A 20 -9.80 -11.33 -13.65
CA ARG A 20 -8.92 -12.48 -13.93
C ARG A 20 -7.71 -12.52 -12.99
N GLY A 21 -7.45 -13.68 -12.39
CA GLY A 21 -6.35 -13.88 -11.46
C GLY A 21 -6.62 -13.50 -10.01
N THR A 22 -7.78 -12.91 -9.69
CA THR A 22 -8.19 -12.56 -8.33
C THR A 22 -9.38 -13.38 -7.86
N GLY A 23 -9.53 -13.50 -6.54
CA GLY A 23 -10.66 -14.12 -5.88
C GLY A 23 -11.11 -15.42 -6.50
N ARG A 24 -12.37 -15.46 -6.94
CA ARG A 24 -13.03 -16.63 -7.51
C ARG A 24 -12.77 -16.78 -9.02
N SER A 25 -12.15 -15.77 -9.65
CA SER A 25 -11.84 -15.74 -11.08
C SER A 25 -10.46 -16.33 -11.36
N THR A 26 -10.36 -17.67 -11.28
CA THR A 26 -9.13 -18.45 -11.45
C THR A 26 -7.93 -17.75 -10.80
N LEU A 27 -7.86 -17.80 -9.47
CA LEU A 27 -6.80 -17.17 -8.68
C LEU A 27 -5.42 -17.47 -9.28
N LEU A 28 -4.67 -16.41 -9.60
CA LEU A 28 -3.32 -16.55 -10.12
C LEU A 28 -2.42 -16.90 -8.93
N ASP A 29 -2.05 -18.17 -8.87
CA ASP A 29 -1.32 -18.71 -7.74
C ASP A 29 -0.29 -19.76 -8.18
N CYS A 30 0.73 -19.94 -7.34
CA CYS A 30 1.87 -20.80 -7.55
C CYS A 30 2.00 -21.85 -6.44
N VAL A 31 1.18 -22.91 -6.56
CA VAL A 31 1.16 -24.05 -5.64
C VAL A 31 2.52 -24.76 -5.55
N ALA A 32 3.34 -24.68 -6.60
CA ALA A 32 4.64 -25.35 -6.70
C ALA A 32 5.65 -24.96 -5.61
N ALA A 33 5.38 -23.98 -4.75
CA ALA A 33 6.24 -23.62 -3.63
C ALA A 33 5.52 -23.33 -2.29
N GLN A 34 4.28 -23.82 -2.09
CA GLN A 34 3.47 -23.50 -0.87
C GLN A 34 3.35 -21.98 -0.59
N VAL A 35 3.60 -21.16 -1.62
CA VAL A 35 3.98 -19.74 -1.53
C VAL A 35 2.90 -18.86 -0.94
N THR A 36 1.65 -19.23 -1.21
CA THR A 36 0.43 -18.50 -0.85
C THR A 36 -0.39 -19.24 0.20
N THR A 37 0.14 -20.36 0.72
CA THR A 37 -0.56 -21.14 1.75
C THR A 37 -0.38 -20.50 3.11
N THR A 38 -1.37 -20.66 3.99
CA THR A 38 -1.37 -20.15 5.38
C THR A 38 -0.22 -20.68 6.26
N GLY A 39 0.66 -21.55 5.74
CA GLY A 39 1.82 -22.11 6.43
C GLY A 39 3.19 -21.57 5.98
N SER A 40 3.25 -20.56 5.09
CA SER A 40 4.52 -19.97 4.65
C SER A 40 5.10 -19.02 5.72
N PRO A 41 6.44 -18.99 5.93
CA PRO A 41 7.08 -18.06 6.88
C PRO A 41 6.87 -16.57 6.57
N TRP A 42 6.31 -16.24 5.40
CA TRP A 42 6.04 -14.88 4.92
C TRP A 42 4.57 -14.66 4.55
N GLY A 43 3.65 -15.51 5.05
CA GLY A 43 2.24 -15.47 4.66
C GLY A 43 2.05 -15.79 3.18
N SER A 44 1.23 -15.03 2.47
CA SER A 44 0.87 -15.26 1.07
C SER A 44 1.89 -14.71 0.04
N SER A 45 3.11 -14.34 0.45
CA SER A 45 4.09 -13.63 -0.39
C SER A 45 5.14 -14.54 -1.03
N ILE A 46 5.47 -14.29 -2.31
CA ILE A 46 6.50 -15.01 -3.07
C ILE A 46 7.92 -14.56 -2.73
N LYS A 47 8.82 -15.51 -2.46
CA LYS A 47 10.25 -15.21 -2.31
C LYS A 47 10.88 -15.00 -3.67
N SER A 48 11.84 -14.09 -3.76
CA SER A 48 12.61 -13.83 -5.00
C SER A 48 13.22 -15.10 -5.61
N SER A 49 13.70 -16.03 -4.78
CA SER A 49 14.28 -17.31 -5.23
C SER A 49 13.26 -18.27 -5.86
N GLU A 50 11.97 -18.10 -5.58
CA GLU A 50 10.89 -18.97 -6.06
C GLU A 50 10.30 -18.48 -7.40
N VAL A 51 10.51 -17.19 -7.72
CA VAL A 51 9.98 -16.55 -8.94
C VAL A 51 10.35 -17.32 -10.22
N PRO A 52 11.60 -17.77 -10.46
CA PRO A 52 11.93 -18.46 -11.70
C PRO A 52 11.19 -19.79 -11.89
N ALA A 53 11.11 -20.61 -10.83
CA ALA A 53 10.38 -21.88 -10.88
C ALA A 53 8.87 -21.64 -11.05
N CYS A 54 8.36 -20.59 -10.40
CA CYS A 54 6.98 -20.20 -10.51
C CYS A 54 6.60 -19.74 -11.92
N ALA A 55 7.39 -18.86 -12.52
CA ALA A 55 7.21 -18.40 -13.89
C ALA A 55 7.16 -19.58 -14.88
N GLN A 56 8.08 -20.55 -14.77
CA GLN A 56 8.08 -21.74 -15.62
C GLN A 56 6.82 -22.60 -15.46
N ALA A 57 6.32 -22.76 -14.24
CA ALA A 57 5.10 -23.53 -13.98
C ALA A 57 3.87 -22.84 -14.57
N LEU A 58 3.78 -21.51 -14.45
CA LEU A 58 2.67 -20.72 -14.97
C LEU A 58 2.72 -20.58 -16.49
N GLU A 59 3.90 -20.44 -17.10
CA GLU A 59 4.07 -20.48 -18.55
C GLU A 59 3.62 -21.83 -19.12
N LYS A 60 3.90 -22.94 -18.45
CA LYS A 60 3.36 -24.26 -18.87
C LYS A 60 1.84 -24.35 -18.74
N LYS A 61 1.25 -23.72 -17.72
CA LYS A 61 -0.20 -23.78 -17.45
C LYS A 61 -1.00 -22.86 -18.37
N TYR A 62 -0.54 -21.63 -18.55
CA TYR A 62 -1.31 -20.56 -19.21
C TYR A 62 -0.71 -20.12 -20.54
N TRP A 63 0.45 -20.67 -20.94
CA TRP A 63 1.23 -20.31 -22.12
C TRP A 63 1.81 -18.89 -22.11
N ASN A 64 0.95 -17.88 -21.90
CA ASN A 64 1.33 -16.48 -21.90
C ASN A 64 0.79 -15.76 -20.66
N LEU A 65 1.69 -15.33 -19.78
CA LEU A 65 1.35 -14.59 -18.56
C LEU A 65 0.81 -13.18 -18.82
N SER A 66 1.01 -12.60 -20.01
CA SER A 66 0.41 -11.32 -20.38
C SER A 66 -1.13 -11.38 -20.42
N SER A 67 -1.70 -12.60 -20.43
CA SER A 67 -3.14 -12.81 -20.27
C SER A 67 -3.69 -12.33 -18.92
N PHE A 68 -2.83 -12.04 -17.94
CA PHE A 68 -3.18 -11.48 -16.63
C PHE A 68 -2.88 -9.96 -16.51
N SER A 69 -2.61 -9.27 -17.62
CA SER A 69 -2.37 -7.81 -17.65
C SER A 69 -3.61 -6.99 -17.33
N MET A 70 -3.42 -5.71 -16.99
CA MET A 70 -4.52 -4.74 -16.82
C MET A 70 -5.39 -4.63 -18.08
N THR A 71 -4.78 -4.61 -19.28
CA THR A 71 -5.53 -4.58 -20.55
C THR A 71 -6.43 -5.80 -20.72
N SER A 72 -5.95 -6.97 -20.31
CA SER A 72 -6.73 -8.20 -20.39
C SER A 72 -7.91 -8.16 -19.39
N ALA A 73 -7.69 -7.70 -18.16
CA ALA A 73 -8.75 -7.51 -17.19
C ALA A 73 -9.79 -6.46 -17.64
N ALA A 74 -9.35 -5.37 -18.27
CA ALA A 74 -10.24 -4.35 -18.84
C ALA A 74 -11.10 -4.93 -19.98
N THR A 75 -10.52 -5.80 -20.81
CA THR A 75 -11.23 -6.49 -21.88
C THR A 75 -12.30 -7.45 -21.34
N ASP A 76 -12.06 -8.10 -20.19
CA ASP A 76 -13.11 -8.90 -19.54
C ASP A 76 -14.26 -8.02 -19.08
N MET A 77 -13.96 -6.88 -18.46
CA MET A 77 -14.97 -5.96 -17.96
C MET A 77 -15.83 -5.40 -19.11
N THR A 78 -15.23 -4.98 -20.22
CA THR A 78 -15.98 -4.51 -21.39
C THR A 78 -16.83 -5.62 -22.01
N THR A 79 -16.29 -6.84 -22.11
CA THR A 79 -17.03 -8.00 -22.61
C THR A 79 -18.21 -8.35 -21.70
N PHE A 80 -18.01 -8.27 -20.37
CA PHE A 80 -19.08 -8.50 -19.41
C PHE A 80 -20.18 -7.44 -19.54
N ILE A 81 -19.80 -6.15 -19.58
CA ILE A 81 -20.76 -5.05 -19.73
C ILE A 81 -21.59 -5.23 -21.01
N SER A 82 -20.94 -5.52 -22.15
CA SER A 82 -21.66 -5.64 -23.42
C SER A 82 -22.60 -6.86 -23.46
N ASN A 83 -22.21 -7.99 -22.86
CA ASN A 83 -23.03 -9.21 -22.86
C ASN A 83 -24.15 -9.21 -21.82
N TYR A 84 -23.99 -8.50 -20.70
CA TYR A 84 -24.88 -8.61 -19.54
C TYR A 84 -25.52 -7.29 -19.12
N SER A 85 -25.28 -6.20 -19.85
CA SER A 85 -26.04 -4.96 -19.65
C SER A 85 -27.53 -5.22 -19.91
N ASN A 86 -28.38 -4.60 -19.08
CA ASN A 86 -29.83 -4.62 -19.23
C ASN A 86 -30.34 -3.45 -20.11
N GLY A 87 -29.44 -2.75 -20.82
CA GLY A 87 -29.75 -1.57 -21.62
C GLY A 87 -29.88 -0.27 -20.82
N ALA A 88 -29.66 -0.30 -19.50
CA ALA A 88 -29.58 0.91 -18.69
C ALA A 88 -28.19 1.56 -18.81
N ASN A 89 -28.13 2.84 -18.42
CA ASN A 89 -26.89 3.60 -18.33
C ASN A 89 -25.91 2.91 -17.36
N THR A 90 -24.72 2.55 -17.86
CA THR A 90 -23.67 1.95 -17.03
C THR A 90 -22.67 3.02 -16.59
N ILE A 91 -22.29 3.01 -15.32
CA ILE A 91 -21.20 3.81 -14.76
C ILE A 91 -20.16 2.85 -14.22
N VAL A 92 -18.90 3.03 -14.61
CA VAL A 92 -17.78 2.23 -14.10
C VAL A 92 -17.05 3.02 -13.02
N TYR A 93 -16.92 2.43 -11.84
CA TYR A 93 -16.26 3.04 -10.69
C TYR A 93 -14.99 2.28 -10.33
N GLY A 94 -13.84 2.95 -10.37
CA GLY A 94 -12.53 2.42 -9.99
C GLY A 94 -11.98 3.12 -8.76
N VAL A 95 -11.34 2.34 -7.87
CA VAL A 95 -10.64 2.83 -6.68
C VAL A 95 -9.19 2.35 -6.70
N SER A 96 -8.22 3.22 -6.38
CA SER A 96 -6.80 2.86 -6.34
C SER A 96 -6.32 2.22 -7.65
N TYR A 97 -5.72 1.02 -7.64
CA TYR A 97 -5.42 0.21 -8.83
C TYR A 97 -6.57 0.14 -9.83
N GLY A 98 -7.82 0.05 -9.34
CA GLY A 98 -9.01 0.02 -10.19
C GLY A 98 -9.12 1.26 -11.10
N THR A 99 -8.53 2.40 -10.75
CA THR A 99 -8.52 3.58 -11.62
C THR A 99 -7.67 3.39 -12.88
N ALA A 100 -6.52 2.70 -12.78
CA ALA A 100 -5.71 2.34 -13.93
C ALA A 100 -6.42 1.29 -14.82
N LEU A 101 -7.10 0.33 -14.20
CA LEU A 101 -7.95 -0.63 -14.91
C LEU A 101 -9.11 0.05 -15.65
N VAL A 102 -9.80 0.99 -14.99
CA VAL A 102 -10.91 1.75 -15.59
C VAL A 102 -10.42 2.64 -16.72
N GLU A 103 -9.22 3.21 -16.63
CA GLU A 103 -8.65 3.96 -17.74
C GLU A 103 -8.40 3.09 -18.98
N ARG A 104 -7.97 1.83 -18.81
CA ARG A 104 -7.92 0.88 -19.92
C ARG A 104 -9.31 0.64 -20.53
N VAL A 105 -10.37 0.62 -19.71
CA VAL A 105 -11.75 0.54 -20.21
C VAL A 105 -12.18 1.80 -20.95
N ILE A 106 -11.79 2.99 -20.48
CA ILE A 106 -12.01 4.25 -21.21
C ILE A 106 -11.40 4.16 -22.63
N HIS A 107 -10.20 3.60 -22.76
CA HIS A 107 -9.56 3.40 -24.07
C HIS A 107 -10.24 2.36 -24.96
N LEU A 108 -10.97 1.40 -24.38
CA LEU A 108 -11.75 0.41 -25.13
C LEU A 108 -13.12 0.97 -25.58
N ASP A 109 -13.56 2.10 -25.02
CA ASP A 109 -14.77 2.84 -25.37
C ASP A 109 -16.03 1.97 -25.53
N PRO A 110 -16.41 1.18 -24.51
CA PRO A 110 -17.62 0.37 -24.57
C PRO A 110 -18.88 1.27 -24.67
N PRO A 111 -19.74 1.09 -25.68
CA PRO A 111 -20.86 2.00 -25.94
C PRO A 111 -21.94 2.01 -24.85
N GLU A 112 -22.00 0.96 -24.02
CA GLU A 112 -22.95 0.88 -22.90
C GLU A 112 -22.54 1.73 -21.69
N VAL A 113 -21.27 2.16 -21.62
CA VAL A 113 -20.76 2.96 -20.50
C VAL A 113 -20.97 4.44 -20.76
N THR A 114 -21.76 5.06 -19.90
CA THR A 114 -22.15 6.48 -19.99
C THR A 114 -21.36 7.39 -19.03
N GLY A 115 -20.54 6.81 -18.16
CA GLY A 115 -19.75 7.58 -17.20
C GLY A 115 -18.72 6.75 -16.45
N TYR A 116 -17.73 7.46 -15.91
CA TYR A 116 -16.61 6.88 -15.16
C TYR A 116 -16.38 7.66 -13.86
N VAL A 117 -16.06 6.95 -12.79
CA VAL A 117 -15.61 7.53 -11.52
C VAL A 117 -14.26 6.93 -11.18
N LEU A 118 -13.25 7.79 -10.94
CA LEU A 118 -11.91 7.41 -10.54
C LEU A 118 -11.62 8.00 -9.17
N ASP A 119 -11.38 7.16 -8.17
CA ASP A 119 -11.18 7.56 -6.77
C ASP A 119 -9.85 7.03 -6.24
N GLY A 120 -8.98 7.93 -5.75
CA GLY A 120 -7.58 7.60 -5.48
C GLY A 120 -6.85 7.20 -6.78
N VAL A 121 -6.71 8.17 -7.69
CA VAL A 121 -6.19 7.95 -9.05
C VAL A 121 -4.75 7.44 -9.00
N ALA A 122 -4.53 6.25 -9.57
CA ALA A 122 -3.24 5.58 -9.73
C ALA A 122 -2.86 5.45 -11.21
N THR A 123 -3.38 6.33 -12.06
CA THR A 123 -3.07 6.38 -13.47
C THR A 123 -2.62 7.76 -13.92
N SER A 124 -1.88 7.77 -15.01
CA SER A 124 -1.14 8.93 -15.52
C SER A 124 -1.06 8.93 -17.04
N SER A 125 -2.05 8.38 -17.75
CA SER A 125 -2.04 8.49 -19.22
C SER A 125 -2.00 9.95 -19.65
N GLY A 126 -1.00 10.28 -20.47
CA GLY A 126 -0.74 11.64 -20.93
C GLY A 126 0.19 12.46 -20.01
N ALA A 127 0.57 11.97 -18.83
CA ALA A 127 1.63 12.57 -18.04
C ALA A 127 3.01 12.25 -18.64
N SER A 128 3.97 13.17 -18.46
CA SER A 128 5.38 12.88 -18.74
C SER A 128 5.93 11.89 -17.71
N ALA A 129 7.00 11.15 -18.05
CA ALA A 129 7.55 10.11 -17.17
C ALA A 129 7.95 10.63 -15.78
N ASP A 130 8.39 11.89 -15.67
CA ASP A 130 8.70 12.58 -14.41
C ASP A 130 7.47 12.94 -13.55
N LYS A 131 6.26 12.72 -14.06
CA LYS A 131 4.98 13.00 -13.41
C LYS A 131 4.05 11.78 -13.41
N PHE A 132 4.58 10.63 -13.80
CA PHE A 132 3.83 9.39 -13.82
C PHE A 132 3.75 8.86 -12.38
N GLU A 133 2.58 8.36 -11.99
CA GLU A 133 2.40 7.76 -10.67
C GLU A 133 3.04 6.37 -10.67
N TYR A 134 4.18 6.23 -10.00
CA TYR A 134 4.86 4.95 -9.86
C TYR A 134 4.77 4.43 -8.44
N PHE A 135 4.49 3.15 -8.27
CA PHE A 135 4.52 2.53 -6.95
C PHE A 135 5.92 2.59 -6.31
N SER A 136 6.99 2.73 -7.10
CA SER A 136 8.34 2.96 -6.59
C SER A 136 8.54 4.32 -5.94
N THR A 137 7.69 5.33 -6.22
CA THR A 137 7.74 6.66 -5.58
C THR A 137 6.85 6.78 -4.35
N TRP A 138 6.03 5.75 -4.05
CA TRP A 138 5.04 5.72 -2.97
C TRP A 138 5.53 6.32 -1.65
N ASP A 139 6.74 5.94 -1.22
CA ASP A 139 7.31 6.43 0.04
C ASP A 139 7.47 7.96 0.06
N SER A 140 7.95 8.54 -1.04
CA SER A 140 8.10 9.99 -1.17
C SER A 140 6.74 10.71 -1.22
N ASP A 141 5.81 10.19 -2.02
CA ASP A 141 4.47 10.77 -2.17
C ASP A 141 3.69 10.72 -0.85
N PHE A 142 3.81 9.61 -0.11
CA PHE A 142 3.24 9.47 1.23
C PHE A 142 3.89 10.45 2.22
N GLY A 143 5.20 10.67 2.09
CA GLY A 143 5.98 11.62 2.87
C GLY A 143 5.44 13.05 2.77
N ASP A 144 5.11 13.49 1.55
CA ASP A 144 4.54 14.82 1.31
C ASP A 144 3.19 15.01 2.00
N VAL A 145 2.32 14.00 1.92
CA VAL A 145 1.04 13.99 2.66
C VAL A 145 1.28 14.00 4.17
N GLY A 146 2.27 13.24 4.64
CA GLY A 146 2.69 13.21 6.04
C GLY A 146 3.13 14.59 6.53
N ASP A 147 3.99 15.27 5.77
CA ASP A 147 4.48 16.61 6.11
C ASP A 147 3.37 17.65 6.12
N ALA A 148 2.46 17.61 5.14
CA ALA A 148 1.28 18.46 5.11
C ALA A 148 0.40 18.24 6.35
N PHE A 149 0.16 16.98 6.75
CA PHE A 149 -0.62 16.67 7.94
C PHE A 149 0.06 17.15 9.22
N LEU A 150 1.37 16.93 9.38
CA LEU A 150 2.11 17.36 10.57
C LEU A 150 2.13 18.89 10.70
N ALA A 151 2.17 19.63 9.59
CA ALA A 151 2.13 21.08 9.57
C ALA A 151 0.81 21.66 10.12
N LEU A 152 -0.32 20.95 9.97
CA LEU A 152 -1.62 21.36 10.52
C LEU A 152 -1.58 21.52 12.05
N CYS A 153 -0.67 20.84 12.76
CA CYS A 153 -0.53 20.99 14.20
C CYS A 153 -0.31 22.45 14.63
N ALA A 154 0.42 23.24 13.81
CA ALA A 154 0.70 24.64 14.12
C ALA A 154 -0.55 25.54 14.04
N THR A 155 -1.58 25.12 13.29
CA THR A 155 -2.84 25.88 13.15
C THR A 155 -3.87 25.52 14.21
N GLN A 156 -3.64 24.48 15.00
CA GLN A 156 -4.55 23.96 16.02
C GLN A 156 -3.99 24.24 17.41
N SER A 157 -4.70 25.02 18.23
CA SER A 157 -4.22 25.47 19.54
C SER A 157 -3.86 24.32 20.49
N GLU A 158 -4.68 23.26 20.46
CA GLU A 158 -4.58 22.06 21.27
C GLU A 158 -3.33 21.25 20.93
N CYS A 159 -2.94 21.24 19.65
CA CYS A 159 -1.73 20.58 19.20
C CYS A 159 -0.49 21.47 19.41
N ASN A 160 -0.54 22.71 18.90
CA ASN A 160 0.57 23.65 18.95
C ASN A 160 1.06 23.92 20.38
N SER A 161 0.13 24.00 21.35
CA SER A 161 0.47 24.21 22.77
C SER A 161 1.34 23.09 23.38
N ARG A 162 1.42 21.91 22.75
CA ARG A 162 2.29 20.79 23.16
C ARG A 162 3.68 20.83 22.53
N PHE A 163 3.89 21.67 21.52
CA PHE A 163 5.10 21.75 20.69
C PHE A 163 5.65 23.19 20.67
N GLN A 164 5.87 23.76 21.86
CA GLN A 164 6.24 25.18 22.02
C GLN A 164 7.68 25.49 21.64
N THR A 165 8.63 24.57 21.89
CA THR A 165 10.05 24.77 21.59
C THR A 165 10.36 24.47 20.13
N ASN A 166 9.78 23.39 19.60
CA ASN A 166 9.93 22.94 18.22
C ASN A 166 8.56 22.53 17.72
N THR A 167 8.25 22.82 16.45
CA THR A 167 7.02 22.35 15.81
C THR A 167 6.95 20.82 15.77
N LEU A 168 5.76 20.25 15.54
CA LEU A 168 5.57 18.81 15.43
C LEU A 168 6.50 18.16 14.37
N PRO A 169 6.62 18.68 13.12
CA PRO A 169 7.56 18.13 12.14
C PRO A 169 9.02 18.12 12.62
N ILE A 170 9.49 19.22 13.23
CA ILE A 170 10.88 19.34 13.71
C ILE A 170 11.13 18.38 14.88
N THR A 171 10.15 18.25 15.78
CA THR A 171 10.21 17.33 16.92
C THR A 171 10.29 15.88 16.43
N LEU A 172 9.46 15.50 15.46
CA LEU A 172 9.47 14.16 14.88
C LEU A 172 10.80 13.89 14.16
N GLN A 173 11.31 14.82 13.34
CA GLN A 173 12.61 14.64 12.69
C GLN A 173 13.72 14.39 13.71
N SER A 174 13.76 15.20 14.77
CA SER A 174 14.76 15.10 15.83
C SER A 174 14.64 13.77 16.59
N LEU A 175 13.41 13.33 16.85
CA LEU A 175 13.12 12.03 17.47
C LEU A 175 13.67 10.87 16.64
N LEU A 176 13.38 10.85 15.33
CA LEU A 176 13.83 9.80 14.41
C LEU A 176 15.37 9.70 14.38
N THR A 177 16.06 10.83 14.25
CA THR A 177 17.54 10.89 14.29
C THR A 177 18.11 10.45 15.65
N ASN A 178 17.46 10.84 16.75
CA ASN A 178 17.89 10.46 18.09
C ASN A 178 17.72 8.95 18.35
N PHE A 179 16.65 8.35 17.82
CA PHE A 179 16.39 6.92 17.97
C PHE A 179 17.44 6.09 17.23
N ASP A 180 17.82 6.47 16.02
CA ASP A 180 18.83 5.73 15.25
C ASP A 180 20.24 5.92 15.81
N SER A 181 20.55 7.09 16.37
CA SER A 181 21.84 7.33 17.03
C SER A 181 21.93 6.69 18.43
N LYS A 182 20.80 6.46 19.09
CA LYS A 182 20.70 5.85 20.43
C LYS A 182 19.62 4.76 20.47
N PRO A 183 19.80 3.65 19.73
CA PRO A 183 18.76 2.63 19.57
C PRO A 183 18.44 1.90 20.88
N LYS A 184 19.36 1.94 21.86
CA LYS A 184 19.18 1.35 23.19
C LYS A 184 18.56 2.30 24.22
N SER A 185 18.21 3.54 23.84
CA SER A 185 17.47 4.43 24.72
C SER A 185 16.08 3.87 25.02
N THR A 186 15.50 4.20 26.18
CA THR A 186 14.29 3.54 26.69
C THR A 186 13.15 3.47 25.67
N CYS A 187 12.76 4.59 25.06
CA CYS A 187 11.67 4.58 24.07
C CYS A 187 12.10 4.05 22.69
N ALA A 188 13.36 4.20 22.28
CA ALA A 188 13.84 3.57 21.04
C ALA A 188 13.79 2.04 21.15
N ALA A 189 14.31 1.50 22.27
CA ALA A 189 14.26 0.07 22.58
C ALA A 189 12.82 -0.44 22.73
N LEU A 190 11.92 0.35 23.33
CA LEU A 190 10.49 0.02 23.41
C LEU A 190 9.89 -0.15 22.01
N VAL A 191 10.12 0.82 21.12
CA VAL A 191 9.61 0.75 19.74
C VAL A 191 10.19 -0.45 19.00
N SER A 192 11.49 -0.69 19.10
CA SER A 192 12.13 -1.87 18.50
C SER A 192 11.56 -3.18 19.04
N SER A 193 11.33 -3.27 20.35
CA SER A 193 10.78 -4.48 20.99
C SER A 193 9.34 -4.80 20.58
N ALA A 194 8.59 -3.79 20.15
CA ALA A 194 7.21 -4.01 19.74
C ALA A 194 7.11 -4.80 18.43
N ASN A 195 8.10 -4.70 17.53
CA ASN A 195 8.00 -5.16 16.14
C ASN A 195 8.51 -6.60 15.89
N GLY A 196 8.46 -7.49 16.90
CA GLY A 196 8.83 -8.90 16.76
C GLY A 196 10.26 -9.15 16.25
N ASP A 197 10.48 -10.27 15.56
CA ASP A 197 11.78 -10.74 15.02
C ASP A 197 12.45 -9.81 13.96
N GLN A 198 11.89 -8.63 13.66
CA GLN A 198 12.53 -7.60 12.82
C GLN A 198 13.62 -6.81 13.58
N SER A 199 14.43 -7.50 14.39
CA SER A 199 15.36 -6.91 15.37
C SER A 199 16.55 -6.16 14.76
N SER A 200 16.67 -6.10 13.42
CA SER A 200 17.77 -5.46 12.71
C SER A 200 17.44 -4.07 12.15
N GLU A 201 16.17 -3.70 12.06
CA GLU A 201 15.80 -2.40 11.49
C GLU A 201 15.98 -1.25 12.50
N PRO A 202 16.37 -0.05 12.04
CA PRO A 202 16.47 1.12 12.91
C PRO A 202 15.10 1.45 13.54
N PRO A 203 15.05 1.86 14.83
CA PRO A 203 13.78 2.18 15.48
C PRO A 203 12.99 3.28 14.75
N SER A 204 13.67 4.18 14.03
CA SER A 204 13.01 5.23 13.25
C SER A 204 12.17 4.68 12.08
N TYR A 205 12.49 3.50 11.54
CA TYR A 205 11.74 2.85 10.46
C TYR A 205 10.38 2.40 10.98
N ILE A 206 10.38 1.83 12.18
CA ILE A 206 9.18 1.37 12.88
C ILE A 206 8.29 2.56 13.22
N VAL A 207 8.86 3.67 13.70
CA VAL A 207 8.08 4.90 13.96
C VAL A 207 7.44 5.42 12.67
N ARG A 208 8.17 5.49 11.54
CA ARG A 208 7.61 5.94 10.25
C ARG A 208 6.39 5.13 9.86
N ARG A 209 6.50 3.79 9.85
CA ARG A 209 5.41 2.87 9.47
C ARG A 209 4.25 2.89 10.44
N ALA A 210 4.50 3.02 11.74
CA ALA A 210 3.45 3.18 12.73
C ALA A 210 2.65 4.46 12.50
N LEU A 211 3.32 5.60 12.29
CA LEU A 211 2.66 6.87 12.00
C LEU A 211 1.96 6.85 10.63
N GLY A 212 2.55 6.20 9.63
CA GLY A 212 1.94 6.04 8.31
C GLY A 212 0.65 5.23 8.36
N SER A 213 0.63 4.18 9.18
CA SER A 213 -0.58 3.39 9.42
C SER A 213 -1.70 4.21 10.07
N LEU A 214 -1.36 5.10 11.01
CA LEU A 214 -2.34 6.02 11.58
C LEU A 214 -2.87 7.03 10.56
N LEU A 215 -1.99 7.55 9.68
CA LEU A 215 -2.31 8.65 8.77
C LEU A 215 -3.46 8.31 7.81
N GLN A 216 -3.53 7.05 7.36
CA GLN A 216 -4.54 6.55 6.43
C GLN A 216 -5.97 6.61 6.99
N SER A 217 -6.14 6.59 8.31
CA SER A 217 -7.45 6.63 8.96
C SER A 217 -7.78 8.02 9.48
N THR A 218 -8.91 8.56 9.03
CA THR A 218 -9.40 9.88 9.46
C THR A 218 -9.54 10.01 10.98
N LYS A 219 -9.87 8.90 11.66
CA LYS A 219 -9.96 8.83 13.12
C LYS A 219 -8.60 8.64 13.78
N MET A 220 -7.79 7.69 13.28
CA MET A 220 -6.53 7.33 13.94
C MET A 220 -5.42 8.35 13.73
N ARG A 221 -5.42 9.12 12.63
CA ARG A 221 -4.41 10.16 12.38
C ARG A 221 -4.35 11.23 13.47
N THR A 222 -5.45 11.41 14.21
CA THR A 222 -5.49 12.29 15.39
C THR A 222 -4.56 11.84 16.53
N LEU A 223 -4.12 10.58 16.52
CA LEU A 223 -3.17 10.02 17.49
C LEU A 223 -1.70 10.34 17.15
N ILE A 224 -1.40 10.82 15.94
CA ILE A 224 -0.02 11.11 15.52
C ILE A 224 0.63 12.15 16.45
N PRO A 225 0.06 13.36 16.69
CA PRO A 225 0.69 14.32 17.59
C PRO A 225 0.91 13.82 19.03
N PRO A 226 -0.07 13.20 19.73
CA PRO A 226 0.16 12.72 21.09
C PRO A 226 1.17 11.56 21.15
N VAL A 227 1.23 10.68 20.15
CA VAL A 227 2.26 9.61 20.09
C VAL A 227 3.65 10.22 19.94
N VAL A 228 3.84 11.16 19.00
CA VAL A 228 5.14 11.86 18.83
C VAL A 228 5.54 12.62 20.08
N TYR A 229 4.60 13.32 20.73
CA TYR A 229 4.86 14.04 21.97
C TYR A 229 5.36 13.11 23.09
N ARG A 230 4.71 11.95 23.26
CA ARG A 230 5.08 10.97 24.29
C ARG A 230 6.39 10.27 23.98
N LEU A 231 6.66 9.94 22.72
CA LEU A 231 7.94 9.37 22.31
C LEU A 231 9.10 10.33 22.54
N ASN A 232 8.90 11.62 22.23
CA ASN A 232 9.92 12.65 22.46
C ASN A 232 10.14 12.95 23.95
N ARG A 233 9.08 12.98 24.76
CA ARG A 233 9.19 13.19 26.21
C ARG A 233 9.79 11.97 26.92
N CYS A 234 9.40 10.77 26.52
CA CYS A 234 9.84 9.49 27.04
C CYS A 234 9.90 9.42 28.59
N ALA A 235 8.89 9.98 29.27
CA ALA A 235 8.84 9.96 30.73
C ALA A 235 8.27 8.63 31.24
N SER A 236 8.41 8.33 32.53
CA SER A 236 7.92 7.08 33.13
C SER A 236 6.42 6.85 32.90
N GLN A 237 5.61 7.92 32.92
CA GLN A 237 4.18 7.87 32.62
C GLN A 237 3.83 7.64 31.13
N ASP A 238 4.81 7.74 30.23
CA ASP A 238 4.61 7.49 28.79
C ASP A 238 4.84 6.02 28.44
N ILE A 239 5.73 5.33 29.17
CA ILE A 239 6.15 3.97 28.86
C ILE A 239 4.95 3.02 28.75
N GLY A 240 4.08 2.97 29.77
CA GLY A 240 2.91 2.09 29.74
C GLY A 240 1.93 2.41 28.59
N VAL A 241 1.75 3.69 28.26
CA VAL A 241 0.86 4.12 27.18
C VAL A 241 1.45 3.74 25.81
N LEU A 242 2.74 3.97 25.62
CA LEU A 242 3.44 3.66 24.37
C LEU A 242 3.52 2.15 24.15
N THR A 243 3.85 1.36 25.18
CA THR A 243 3.85 -0.10 25.11
C THR A 243 2.48 -0.62 24.69
N HIS A 244 1.40 -0.12 25.32
CA HIS A 244 0.05 -0.53 24.94
C HIS A 244 -0.31 -0.11 23.52
N PHE A 245 0.04 1.12 23.13
CA PHE A 245 -0.21 1.65 21.79
C PHE A 245 0.43 0.78 20.70
N PHE A 246 1.74 0.51 20.80
CA PHE A 246 2.43 -0.29 19.78
C PHE A 246 1.98 -1.75 19.77
N ALA A 247 1.73 -2.36 20.93
CA ALA A 247 1.19 -3.71 21.01
C ALA A 247 -0.20 -3.82 20.35
N TYR A 248 -1.07 -2.82 20.57
CA TYR A 248 -2.39 -2.79 19.94
C TYR A 248 -2.29 -2.52 18.44
N LEU A 249 -1.44 -1.60 18.01
CA LEU A 249 -1.25 -1.28 16.59
C LEU A 249 -0.78 -2.52 15.81
N ASN A 250 0.19 -3.26 16.34
CA ASN A 250 0.67 -4.48 15.70
C ASN A 250 -0.44 -5.54 15.62
N LYS A 251 -1.19 -5.75 16.72
CA LYS A 251 -2.35 -6.66 16.70
C LYS A 251 -3.43 -6.23 15.70
N PHE A 252 -3.65 -4.93 15.55
CA PHE A 252 -4.62 -4.39 14.60
C PHE A 252 -4.17 -4.63 13.15
N GLN A 253 -2.87 -4.50 12.88
CA GLN A 253 -2.28 -4.78 11.57
C GLN A 253 -2.25 -6.28 11.25
N ASP A 254 -2.06 -7.14 12.25
CA ASP A 254 -2.02 -8.59 12.11
C ASP A 254 -3.43 -9.24 12.05
N PHE A 255 -4.50 -8.44 12.04
CA PHE A 255 -5.85 -8.98 12.06
C PHE A 255 -6.13 -9.70 10.74
N ALA A 256 -6.24 -11.04 10.80
CA ALA A 256 -6.54 -11.84 9.63
C ALA A 256 -7.97 -11.56 9.14
N ASP A 257 -8.08 -11.14 7.89
CA ASP A 257 -9.34 -11.06 7.17
C ASP A 257 -9.55 -12.38 6.40
N GLU A 258 -10.77 -12.93 6.42
CA GLU A 258 -11.11 -14.11 5.62
C GLU A 258 -10.97 -13.81 4.13
N ASP A 259 -11.13 -12.54 3.74
CA ASP A 259 -10.95 -12.09 2.37
C ASP A 259 -9.49 -12.20 1.87
N ASN A 260 -8.51 -12.31 2.78
CA ASN A 260 -7.10 -12.55 2.43
C ASN A 260 -6.92 -13.84 1.61
N ALA A 261 -7.82 -14.82 1.74
CA ALA A 261 -7.78 -16.06 0.95
C ALA A 261 -8.11 -15.84 -0.54
N PHE A 262 -8.70 -14.69 -0.89
CA PHE A 262 -9.09 -14.32 -2.24
C PHE A 262 -8.10 -13.34 -2.89
N GLU A 263 -7.10 -12.87 -2.15
CA GLU A 263 -6.06 -12.01 -2.69
C GLU A 263 -4.98 -12.81 -3.43
N SER A 264 -4.54 -12.29 -4.59
CA SER A 264 -3.38 -12.84 -5.30
C SER A 264 -2.20 -11.88 -5.18
N THR A 265 -1.33 -12.13 -4.21
CA THR A 265 -0.06 -11.40 -4.05
C THR A 265 0.84 -11.55 -5.29
N LEU A 266 0.76 -12.70 -5.95
CA LEU A 266 1.50 -12.94 -7.18
C LEU A 266 1.01 -12.03 -8.33
N LEU A 267 -0.31 -11.89 -8.49
CA LEU A 267 -0.88 -11.00 -9.48
C LEU A 267 -0.56 -9.54 -9.15
N TYR A 268 -0.62 -9.16 -7.87
CA TYR A 268 -0.21 -7.83 -7.41
C TYR A 268 1.20 -7.49 -7.90
N TYR A 269 2.20 -8.34 -7.61
CA TYR A 269 3.57 -8.10 -8.06
C TYR A 269 3.72 -8.15 -9.58
N LEU A 270 3.02 -9.06 -10.25
CA LEU A 270 3.03 -9.13 -11.71
C LEU A 270 2.59 -7.79 -12.31
N ILE A 271 1.47 -7.23 -11.85
CA ILE A 271 0.92 -5.96 -12.36
C ILE A 271 1.81 -4.79 -11.97
N VAL A 272 2.12 -4.63 -10.68
CA VAL A 272 2.89 -3.48 -10.17
C VAL A 272 4.23 -3.40 -10.88
N PHE A 273 5.00 -4.50 -10.92
CA PHE A 273 6.33 -4.48 -11.54
C PHE A 273 6.30 -4.40 -13.06
N SER A 274 5.20 -4.83 -13.71
CA SER A 274 5.11 -4.78 -15.17
C SER A 274 4.56 -3.49 -15.75
N GLU A 275 3.69 -2.80 -15.00
CA GLU A 275 2.91 -1.69 -15.53
C GLU A 275 2.94 -0.42 -14.65
N MET A 276 3.39 -0.49 -13.39
CA MET A 276 3.27 0.61 -12.42
C MET A 276 4.58 0.91 -11.65
N TRP A 277 5.71 0.41 -12.15
CA TRP A 277 7.02 0.57 -11.52
C TRP A 277 7.99 1.25 -12.48
N GLU A 278 8.91 2.06 -11.96
CA GLU A 278 9.94 2.72 -12.78
C GLU A 278 10.82 1.70 -13.49
N ARG A 279 11.11 1.95 -14.77
CA ARG A 279 11.92 1.06 -15.61
C ARG A 279 13.02 1.85 -16.30
N PRO A 280 14.31 1.53 -16.09
CA PRO A 280 14.82 0.47 -15.19
C PRO A 280 14.59 0.78 -13.70
N GLU A 281 14.74 -0.22 -12.84
CA GLU A 281 14.67 -0.07 -11.37
C GLU A 281 15.63 1.02 -10.86
N PRO A 282 15.14 1.98 -10.04
CA PRO A 282 16.01 2.92 -9.35
C PRO A 282 17.01 2.24 -8.41
N PRO A 283 18.24 2.76 -8.23
CA PRO A 283 19.21 2.15 -7.33
C PRO A 283 18.68 1.98 -5.90
N ILE A 284 19.07 0.90 -5.22
CA ILE A 284 18.66 0.64 -3.82
C ILE A 284 18.91 1.81 -2.87
N SER A 285 19.99 2.57 -3.09
CA SER A 285 20.28 3.76 -2.30
C SER A 285 19.25 4.86 -2.50
N GLU A 286 18.70 5.00 -3.71
CA GLU A 286 17.64 5.95 -4.03
C GLU A 286 16.32 5.52 -3.39
N MET A 287 15.92 4.26 -3.58
CA MET A 287 14.71 3.71 -2.97
C MET A 287 14.75 3.80 -1.43
N LEU A 288 15.91 3.50 -0.82
CA LEU A 288 16.10 3.68 0.62
C LEU A 288 16.04 5.16 1.03
N ALA A 289 16.57 6.08 0.21
CA ALA A 289 16.49 7.51 0.46
C ALA A 289 15.04 8.01 0.38
N ARG A 290 14.22 7.52 -0.56
CA ARG A 290 12.79 7.84 -0.67
C ARG A 290 12.03 7.51 0.61
N PHE A 291 12.33 6.38 1.25
CA PHE A 291 11.78 6.03 2.56
C PHE A 291 12.38 6.84 3.72
N THR A 292 13.70 6.88 3.83
CA THR A 292 14.37 7.44 5.02
C THR A 292 14.30 8.97 5.12
N SER A 293 14.14 9.65 3.98
CA SER A 293 14.02 11.11 3.91
C SER A 293 12.66 11.63 4.39
N THR A 294 11.66 10.76 4.53
CA THR A 294 10.33 11.14 5.02
C THR A 294 10.24 11.00 6.54
N ARG A 295 9.27 11.67 7.14
CA ARG A 295 8.96 11.55 8.57
C ARG A 295 7.89 10.50 8.86
N VAL A 296 7.05 10.24 7.87
CA VAL A 296 5.88 9.36 7.93
C VAL A 296 5.77 8.66 6.59
N SER A 297 5.78 7.33 6.59
CA SER A 297 5.45 6.50 5.43
C SER A 297 4.92 5.16 5.93
N ASN A 298 3.88 4.63 5.30
CA ASN A 298 3.40 3.26 5.55
C ASN A 298 4.09 2.21 4.64
N GLY A 299 5.00 2.64 3.76
CA GLY A 299 5.68 1.81 2.80
C GLY A 299 6.99 1.22 3.33
N GLY A 300 8.05 1.39 2.54
CA GLY A 300 9.27 0.58 2.57
C GLY A 300 9.49 -0.15 1.25
N THR A 301 9.20 0.52 0.12
CA THR A 301 9.25 -0.08 -1.23
C THR A 301 10.65 -0.53 -1.62
N TYR A 302 11.70 -0.01 -0.96
CA TYR A 302 13.07 -0.52 -1.06
C TYR A 302 13.18 -2.04 -0.76
N ALA A 303 12.28 -2.59 0.04
CA ALA A 303 12.27 -4.02 0.37
C ALA A 303 11.75 -4.90 -0.79
N ASP A 304 11.12 -4.30 -1.79
CA ASP A 304 10.54 -5.01 -2.94
C ASP A 304 11.53 -5.17 -4.10
N ILE A 305 12.65 -4.45 -4.10
CA ILE A 305 13.68 -4.50 -5.15
C ILE A 305 14.13 -5.93 -5.47
N PRO A 306 14.47 -6.80 -4.48
CA PRO A 306 14.86 -8.17 -4.79
C PRO A 306 13.75 -8.96 -5.48
N ARG A 307 12.47 -8.64 -5.24
CA ARG A 307 11.33 -9.27 -5.92
C ARG A 307 11.16 -8.67 -7.31
N TYR A 308 11.26 -7.35 -7.46
CA TYR A 308 11.24 -6.68 -8.75
C TYR A 308 12.27 -7.31 -9.70
N CYS A 309 13.55 -7.36 -9.31
CA CYS A 309 14.63 -7.95 -10.11
C CYS A 309 14.35 -9.39 -10.50
N ALA A 310 13.76 -10.19 -9.60
CA ALA A 310 13.40 -11.57 -9.89
C ALA A 310 12.27 -11.70 -10.93
N PHE A 311 11.31 -10.77 -10.95
CA PHE A 311 10.22 -10.72 -11.93
C PHE A 311 10.66 -10.13 -13.27
N SER A 312 11.46 -9.06 -13.25
CA SER A 312 11.89 -8.32 -14.45
C SER A 312 13.11 -8.94 -15.13
N LYS A 313 13.86 -9.80 -14.42
CA LYS A 313 15.19 -10.31 -14.82
C LYS A 313 16.26 -9.21 -14.93
N GLU A 314 16.02 -8.07 -14.27
CA GLU A 314 17.03 -7.04 -14.07
C GLU A 314 18.03 -7.47 -12.97
N SER A 315 19.26 -6.96 -13.05
CA SER A 315 20.39 -7.34 -12.18
C SER A 315 20.92 -6.16 -11.39
#